data_AF-A0A1C6E0Q8-F1
#
_entry.id   AF-A0A1C6E0Q8-F1
#
_cell.length_a   1.000
_cell.length_b   1.000
_cell.length_c   1.000
_cell.angle_alpha   90.00
_cell.angle_beta   90.00
_cell.angle_gamma   90.00
#
_symmetry.space_group_name_H-M   'P 1'
#
loop_
_entity.id
_entity.type
_entity.pdbx_description
1 polymer ?
#
loop_
_entity_poly.entity_id
_entity_poly.type
_entity_poly.pdbx_seq_one_letter_code
_entity_poly.pdbx_strand_id
1 'polypeptide(L)'
;MYRYDIEGNMVQEAGYLTNGTKCSEFRYIYDSYGQQIERKVLLQPEGADPVGSVRRGYNFQGRVVFEEYLSPDGTSQSQHTYRYNTKGELISGTERPEGQTEEVKYVYKFHNDNQGNWKIRIKYIDDVPVVYEEREYTYY
;
A
#
# COMPACT_ATOMS: atom_id res chain seq x y z
N MET A 1 -6.46 2.72 -23.17
CA MET A 1 -5.66 3.91 -23.56
C MET A 1 -4.78 4.27 -22.39
N TYR A 2 -3.50 4.57 -22.64
CA TYR A 2 -2.55 5.00 -21.62
C TYR A 2 -1.94 6.35 -21.99
N ARG A 3 -1.73 7.21 -21.01
CA ARG A 3 -0.96 8.46 -21.18
C ARG A 3 0.16 8.51 -20.16
N TYR A 4 1.28 9.07 -20.60
CA TYR A 4 2.50 9.18 -19.81
C TYR A 4 2.97 10.63 -19.77
N ASP A 5 3.64 11.01 -18.69
CA ASP A 5 4.37 12.29 -18.63
C ASP A 5 5.71 12.20 -19.36
N ILE A 6 6.51 13.27 -19.27
CA ILE A 6 7.83 13.37 -19.93
C ILE A 6 8.89 12.44 -19.33
N GLU A 7 8.68 11.98 -18.09
CA GLU A 7 9.58 11.08 -17.37
C GLU A 7 9.19 9.60 -17.60
N GLY A 8 8.08 9.36 -18.29
CA GLY A 8 7.56 8.03 -18.58
C GLY A 8 6.66 7.46 -17.50
N ASN A 9 6.23 8.27 -16.51
CA ASN A 9 5.26 7.81 -15.52
C ASN A 9 3.85 7.80 -16.13
N MET A 10 3.06 6.76 -15.85
CA MET A 10 1.68 6.67 -16.36
C MET A 10 0.78 7.65 -15.60
N VAL A 11 0.31 8.71 -16.25
CA VAL A 11 -0.56 9.71 -15.63
C VAL A 11 -2.05 9.44 -15.80
N GLN A 12 -2.41 8.58 -16.76
CA GLN A 12 -3.81 8.22 -17.02
C GLN A 12 -3.94 6.83 -17.63
N GLU A 13 -4.97 6.11 -17.19
CA GLU A 13 -5.44 4.86 -17.77
C GLU A 13 -6.94 5.00 -18.09
N ALA A 14 -7.37 4.52 -19.25
CA ALA A 14 -8.80 4.43 -19.60
C ALA A 14 -9.13 3.11 -20.29
N GLY A 15 -10.18 2.43 -19.81
CA GLY A 15 -10.73 1.20 -20.38
C GLY A 15 -11.98 1.46 -21.21
N TYR A 16 -12.18 0.64 -22.23
CA TYR A 16 -13.27 0.75 -23.19
C TYR A 16 -13.90 -0.63 -23.43
N LEU A 17 -15.21 -0.66 -23.60
CA LEU A 17 -15.95 -1.83 -24.06
C LEU A 17 -15.69 -2.08 -25.55
N THR A 18 -16.09 -3.26 -26.03
CA THR A 18 -15.95 -3.66 -27.44
C THR A 18 -16.68 -2.74 -28.42
N ASN A 19 -17.74 -2.06 -27.97
CA ASN A 19 -18.48 -1.05 -28.75
C ASN A 19 -17.83 0.35 -28.72
N GLY A 20 -16.68 0.51 -28.07
CA GLY A 20 -15.96 1.78 -27.96
C GLY A 20 -16.43 2.71 -26.84
N THR A 21 -17.43 2.33 -26.04
CA THR A 21 -17.84 3.10 -24.87
C THR A 21 -16.78 3.03 -23.77
N LYS A 22 -16.35 4.18 -23.25
CA LYS A 22 -15.42 4.23 -22.11
C LYS A 22 -16.12 3.68 -20.86
N CYS A 23 -15.51 2.69 -20.20
CA CYS A 23 -16.06 2.06 -19.01
C CYS A 23 -15.21 2.25 -17.76
N SER A 24 -13.94 2.66 -17.88
CA SER A 24 -13.12 2.99 -16.72
C SER A 24 -12.16 4.12 -17.02
N GLU A 25 -11.81 4.89 -15.99
CA GLU A 25 -10.81 5.95 -16.08
C GLU A 25 -10.13 6.18 -14.74
N PHE A 26 -8.80 6.16 -14.75
CA PHE A 26 -7.94 6.41 -13.60
C PHE A 26 -6.95 7.52 -13.91
N ARG A 27 -6.61 8.31 -12.88
CA ARG A 27 -5.55 9.32 -12.94
C ARG A 27 -4.54 9.07 -11.84
N TYR A 28 -3.26 9.21 -12.17
CA TYR A 28 -2.16 9.01 -11.24
C TYR A 28 -1.42 10.33 -11.07
N ILE A 29 -1.07 10.64 -9.83
CA ILE A 29 -0.34 11.85 -9.46
C ILE A 29 0.93 11.41 -8.75
N TYR A 30 2.03 12.04 -9.13
CA TYR A 30 3.37 11.74 -8.66
C TYR A 30 3.97 12.95 -7.94
N ASP A 31 4.83 12.69 -6.97
CA ASP A 31 5.71 13.72 -6.41
C ASP A 31 6.93 13.99 -7.32
N SER A 32 7.78 14.94 -6.91
CA SER A 32 8.99 15.31 -7.64
C SER A 32 10.08 14.23 -7.71
N TYR A 33 9.91 13.13 -6.97
CA TYR A 33 10.81 11.97 -7.00
C TYR A 33 10.24 10.82 -7.85
N GLY A 34 9.13 11.04 -8.56
CA GLY A 34 8.46 10.02 -9.35
C GLY A 34 7.65 9.01 -8.54
N GLN A 35 7.35 9.31 -7.27
CA GLN A 35 6.58 8.41 -6.40
C GLN A 35 5.09 8.71 -6.52
N GLN A 36 4.26 7.69 -6.72
CA GLN A 36 2.82 7.86 -6.91
C GLN A 36 2.11 8.22 -5.59
N ILE A 37 1.82 9.50 -5.38
CA ILE A 37 1.16 10.01 -4.18
C ILE A 37 -0.36 9.87 -4.20
N GLU A 38 -0.98 9.75 -5.38
CA GLU A 38 -2.43 9.57 -5.48
C GLU A 38 -2.83 8.77 -6.72
N ARG A 39 -3.83 7.89 -6.58
CA ARG A 39 -4.62 7.34 -7.69
C ARG A 39 -6.06 7.75 -7.52
N LYS A 40 -6.59 8.51 -8.47
CA LYS A 40 -8.00 8.90 -8.54
C LYS A 40 -8.78 7.95 -9.45
N VAL A 41 -9.94 7.53 -8.98
CA VAL A 41 -10.92 6.79 -9.77
C VAL A 41 -11.92 7.80 -10.33
N LEU A 42 -11.90 8.02 -11.64
CA LEU A 42 -12.74 9.02 -12.33
C LEU A 42 -13.98 8.40 -12.96
N LEU A 43 -13.85 7.15 -13.42
CA LEU A 43 -14.95 6.37 -13.96
C LEU A 43 -14.71 4.90 -13.62
N GLN A 44 -15.78 4.21 -13.26
CA GLN A 44 -15.77 2.78 -13.00
C GLN A 44 -16.88 2.08 -13.78
N PRO A 45 -16.68 0.82 -14.21
CA PRO A 45 -17.74 0.06 -14.86
C PRO A 45 -18.93 -0.09 -13.93
N GLU A 46 -20.13 0.03 -14.48
CA GLU A 46 -21.37 -0.20 -13.75
C GLU A 46 -21.44 -1.66 -13.25
N GLY A 47 -21.83 -1.84 -11.99
CA GLY A 47 -21.90 -3.17 -11.35
C GLY A 47 -20.55 -3.75 -10.91
N ALA A 48 -19.43 -3.04 -11.10
CA ALA A 48 -18.15 -3.43 -10.51
C ALA A 48 -18.09 -3.04 -9.02
N ASP A 49 -17.36 -3.83 -8.23
CA ASP A 49 -17.10 -3.49 -6.84
C ASP A 49 -16.40 -2.12 -6.75
N PRO A 50 -16.90 -1.18 -5.93
CA PRO A 50 -16.36 0.17 -5.86
C PRO A 50 -14.87 0.15 -5.51
N VAL A 51 -14.04 0.63 -6.44
CA VAL A 51 -12.60 0.80 -6.21
C VAL A 51 -12.40 2.21 -5.71
N GLY A 52 -11.91 2.33 -4.47
CA GLY A 52 -11.57 3.61 -3.89
C GLY A 52 -10.36 4.29 -4.53
N SER A 53 -10.33 5.61 -4.43
CA SER A 53 -9.08 6.36 -4.67
C SER A 53 -8.10 6.06 -3.54
N VAL A 54 -6.80 6.15 -3.80
CA VAL A 54 -5.77 5.94 -2.77
C VAL A 54 -4.81 7.12 -2.74
N ARG A 55 -4.42 7.55 -1.54
CA ARG A 55 -3.34 8.51 -1.29
C ARG A 55 -2.22 7.85 -0.53
N ARG A 56 -0.98 8.27 -0.81
CA ARG A 56 0.23 7.69 -0.23
C ARG A 56 1.18 8.78 0.24
N GLY A 57 1.81 8.54 1.38
CA GLY A 57 2.96 9.31 1.83
C GLY A 57 4.20 8.44 1.84
N TYR A 58 5.35 9.05 1.57
CA TYR A 58 6.64 8.38 1.50
C TYR A 58 7.63 9.03 2.48
N ASN A 59 8.54 8.24 3.05
CA ASN A 59 9.71 8.76 3.74
C ASN A 59 10.84 9.11 2.75
N PHE A 60 11.92 9.72 3.26
CA PHE A 60 13.08 10.13 2.44
C PHE A 60 13.82 8.98 1.75
N GLN A 61 13.57 7.73 2.15
CA GLN A 61 14.14 6.52 1.52
C GLN A 61 13.18 5.92 0.49
N GLY A 62 12.08 6.60 0.19
CA GLY A 62 11.06 6.19 -0.77
C GLY A 62 10.15 5.05 -0.30
N ARG A 63 10.04 4.83 1.01
CA ARG A 63 9.12 3.82 1.57
C ARG A 63 7.79 4.46 1.96
N VAL A 64 6.69 3.79 1.65
CA VAL A 64 5.34 4.22 2.02
C VAL A 64 5.23 4.27 3.55
N VAL A 65 4.87 5.42 4.12
CA VAL A 65 4.63 5.60 5.56
C VAL A 65 3.16 5.70 5.93
N PHE A 66 2.31 5.97 4.94
CA PHE A 66 0.87 5.79 5.08
C PHE A 66 0.20 5.53 3.74
N GLU A 67 -0.95 4.85 3.77
CA GLU A 67 -1.92 4.77 2.69
C GLU A 67 -3.29 5.20 3.21
N GLU A 68 -4.03 6.00 2.46
CA GLU A 68 -5.42 6.36 2.75
C GLU A 68 -6.30 5.92 1.58
N TYR A 69 -7.33 5.14 1.87
CA TYR A 69 -8.31 4.68 0.88
C TYR A 69 -9.58 5.50 1.03
N LEU A 70 -10.03 6.05 -0.09
CA LEU A 70 -11.14 7.00 -0.17
C LEU A 70 -12.27 6.37 -0.98
N SER A 71 -13.51 6.51 -0.51
CA SER A 71 -14.69 6.18 -1.30
C SER A 71 -14.82 7.11 -2.53
N PRO A 72 -15.68 6.76 -3.50
CA PRO A 72 -15.88 7.58 -4.70
C PRO A 72 -16.32 9.03 -4.44
N ASP A 73 -16.99 9.29 -3.31
CA ASP A 73 -17.39 10.64 -2.85
C ASP A 73 -16.22 11.43 -2.20
N GLY A 74 -15.05 10.81 -2.04
CA GLY A 74 -13.87 11.40 -1.40
C GLY A 74 -13.82 11.22 0.12
N THR A 75 -14.74 10.47 0.72
CA THR A 75 -14.71 10.18 2.16
C THR A 75 -13.63 9.15 2.50
N SER A 76 -12.89 9.34 3.60
CA SER A 76 -11.87 8.39 4.05
C SER A 76 -12.51 7.11 4.60
N GLN A 77 -12.20 5.96 4.00
CA GLN A 77 -12.72 4.63 4.39
C GLN A 77 -11.76 3.87 5.31
N SER A 78 -10.46 4.02 5.07
CA SER A 78 -9.41 3.46 5.91
C SER A 78 -8.11 4.20 5.71
N GLN A 79 -7.28 4.21 6.75
CA GLN A 79 -5.92 4.70 6.70
C GLN A 79 -5.01 3.63 7.29
N HIS A 80 -3.86 3.40 6.70
CA HIS A 80 -2.86 2.50 7.25
C HIS A 80 -1.56 3.28 7.39
N THR A 81 -0.84 3.04 8.48
CA THR A 81 0.46 3.64 8.74
C THR A 81 1.55 2.58 8.80
N TYR A 82 2.77 2.96 8.45
CA TYR A 82 3.92 2.05 8.41
C TYR A 82 5.15 2.74 9.00
N ARG A 83 5.88 2.01 9.83
CA ARG A 83 7.17 2.45 10.39
C ARG A 83 8.23 1.41 10.12
N TYR A 84 9.42 1.90 9.83
CA TYR A 84 10.57 1.08 9.48
C TYR A 84 11.72 1.36 10.42
N ASN A 85 12.57 0.36 10.65
CA ASN A 85 13.86 0.59 11.31
C ASN A 85 14.93 1.11 10.32
N THR A 86 16.14 1.34 10.81
CA THR A 86 17.26 1.86 10.03
C THR A 86 17.74 0.90 8.93
N LYS A 87 17.52 -0.41 9.07
CA LYS A 87 17.76 -1.41 8.02
C LYS A 87 16.67 -1.42 6.94
N GLY A 88 15.56 -0.72 7.17
CA GLY A 88 14.42 -0.67 6.26
C GLY A 88 13.39 -1.75 6.47
N GLU A 89 13.45 -2.48 7.57
CA GLU A 89 12.49 -3.53 7.93
C GLU A 89 11.24 -2.89 8.54
N LEU A 90 10.05 -3.35 8.16
CA LEU A 90 8.77 -2.90 8.71
C LEU A 90 8.66 -3.35 10.17
N ILE A 91 8.59 -2.41 11.12
CA ILE A 91 8.59 -2.71 12.57
C ILE A 91 7.23 -2.51 13.23
N SER A 92 6.36 -1.68 12.67
CA SER A 92 5.03 -1.45 13.22
C SER A 92 4.16 -0.72 12.21
N GLY A 93 2.87 -0.71 12.45
CA GLY A 93 1.94 0.05 11.65
C GLY A 93 0.52 -0.05 12.18
N THR A 94 -0.42 0.31 11.33
CA THR A 94 -1.84 0.10 11.56
C THR A 94 -2.46 -0.72 10.46
N GLU A 95 -3.48 -1.49 10.80
CA GLU A 95 -4.28 -2.27 9.87
C GLU A 95 -5.69 -2.48 10.39
N ARG A 96 -6.61 -2.85 9.50
CA ARG A 96 -7.93 -3.37 9.88
C ARG A 96 -7.94 -4.89 9.62
N PRO A 97 -7.87 -5.73 10.67
CA PRO A 97 -7.91 -7.18 10.51
C PRO A 97 -9.21 -7.64 9.85
N GLU A 98 -9.15 -8.76 9.13
CA GLU A 98 -10.34 -9.34 8.49
C GLU A 98 -11.44 -9.62 9.53
N GLY A 99 -12.67 -9.18 9.24
CA GLY A 99 -13.81 -9.31 10.14
C GLY A 99 -13.86 -8.30 11.29
N GLN A 100 -12.91 -7.36 11.38
CA GLN A 100 -12.94 -6.27 12.37
C GLN A 100 -13.29 -4.93 11.73
N THR A 101 -13.99 -4.07 12.48
CA THR A 101 -14.34 -2.71 12.06
C THR A 101 -13.28 -1.69 12.47
N GLU A 102 -12.61 -1.96 13.58
CA GLU A 102 -11.63 -1.06 14.16
C GLU A 102 -10.23 -1.30 13.58
N GLU A 103 -9.49 -0.20 13.48
CA GLU A 103 -8.08 -0.23 13.14
C GLU A 103 -7.27 -0.60 14.39
N VAL A 104 -6.33 -1.52 14.24
CA VAL A 104 -5.43 -1.95 15.30
C VAL A 104 -4.00 -1.57 14.98
N LYS A 105 -3.20 -1.36 16.03
CA LYS A 105 -1.75 -1.20 15.90
C LYS A 105 -1.09 -2.56 15.99
N TYR A 106 -0.16 -2.82 15.09
CA TYR A 106 0.69 -3.99 15.16
C TYR A 106 2.15 -3.61 15.35
N VAL A 107 2.91 -4.53 15.96
CA VAL A 107 4.37 -4.43 16.10
C VAL A 107 5.00 -5.74 15.70
N TYR A 108 6.10 -5.68 14.96
CA TYR A 108 6.95 -6.83 14.67
C TYR A 108 8.11 -6.91 15.66
N LYS A 109 8.33 -8.09 16.24
CA LYS A 109 9.57 -8.41 16.98
C LYS A 109 10.39 -9.38 16.15
N PHE A 110 11.70 -9.15 16.10
CA PHE A 110 12.63 -9.87 15.25
C PHE A 110 13.60 -10.71 16.09
N HIS A 111 13.86 -11.93 15.63
CA HIS A 111 14.92 -12.80 16.13
C HIS A 111 15.91 -13.02 15.00
N ASN A 112 17.15 -12.57 15.22
CA ASN A 112 18.19 -12.56 14.20
C ASN A 112 19.12 -13.77 14.36
N ASP A 113 19.75 -14.16 13.26
CA ASP A 113 20.86 -15.08 13.28
C ASP A 113 22.19 -14.39 13.66
N ASN A 114 23.27 -15.17 13.67
CA ASN A 114 24.61 -14.69 14.02
C ASN A 114 25.18 -13.67 13.03
N GLN A 115 24.61 -13.54 11.82
CA GLN A 115 25.00 -12.53 10.83
C GLN A 115 24.13 -11.27 10.92
N GLY A 116 23.14 -11.25 11.81
CA GLY A 116 22.23 -10.12 12.01
C GLY A 116 21.10 -10.06 11.00
N ASN A 117 20.86 -11.13 10.23
CA ASN A 117 19.70 -11.28 9.38
C ASN A 117 18.54 -11.80 10.23
N TRP A 118 17.33 -11.26 10.08
CA TRP A 118 16.19 -11.78 10.82
C TRP A 118 15.82 -13.17 10.31
N LYS A 119 15.81 -14.13 11.23
CA LYS A 119 15.41 -15.50 10.98
C LYS A 119 13.93 -15.68 11.26
N ILE A 120 13.44 -15.09 12.34
CA ILE A 120 12.02 -15.13 12.71
C ILE A 120 11.55 -13.70 12.93
N ARG A 121 10.36 -13.36 12.43
CA ARG A 121 9.62 -12.20 12.91
C ARG A 121 8.22 -12.60 13.34
N ILE A 122 7.77 -12.02 14.43
CA ILE A 122 6.46 -12.29 15.01
C ILE A 122 5.69 -10.98 15.04
N LYS A 123 4.49 -10.99 14.45
CA LYS A 123 3.56 -9.86 14.52
C LYS A 123 2.73 -9.96 15.78
N TYR A 124 2.64 -8.85 16.50
CA TYR A 124 1.82 -8.70 17.69
C TYR A 124 0.73 -7.66 17.45
N ILE A 125 -0.49 -7.97 17.90
CA ILE A 125 -1.61 -7.03 18.03
C ILE A 125 -2.00 -7.10 19.50
N ASP A 126 -2.00 -5.95 20.19
CA ASP A 126 -2.29 -5.87 21.64
C ASP A 126 -1.50 -6.90 22.47
N ASP A 127 -0.19 -6.99 22.20
CA ASP A 127 0.76 -7.95 22.80
C ASP A 127 0.44 -9.44 22.56
N VAL A 128 -0.58 -9.76 21.76
CA VAL A 128 -0.92 -11.13 21.34
C VAL A 128 -0.20 -11.44 20.02
N PRO A 129 0.59 -12.52 19.93
CA PRO A 129 1.22 -12.91 18.68
C PRO A 129 0.19 -13.49 17.71
N VAL A 130 0.10 -12.93 16.52
CA VAL A 130 -0.92 -13.27 15.51
C VAL A 130 -0.35 -13.87 14.22
N VAL A 131 0.90 -13.56 13.89
CA VAL A 131 1.56 -14.07 12.67
C VAL A 131 3.01 -14.40 12.99
N TYR A 132 3.47 -15.55 12.49
CA TYR A 132 4.84 -16.02 12.59
C TYR A 132 5.41 -16.21 11.19
N GLU A 133 6.57 -15.63 10.94
CA GLU A 133 7.27 -15.74 9.65
C GLU A 133 8.73 -16.13 9.90
N GLU A 134 9.19 -17.15 9.19
CA GLU A 134 10.57 -17.64 9.26
C GLU A 134 11.27 -17.52 7.89
N ARG A 135 12.58 -17.28 7.92
CA ARG A 135 13.48 -17.29 6.77
C ARG A 135 14.62 -18.27 7.00
N GLU A 136 14.97 -19.00 5.94
CA GLU A 136 16.17 -19.81 5.87
C GLU A 136 17.23 -19.11 5.00
N TYR A 137 18.47 -19.08 5.47
CA TYR A 137 19.59 -18.48 4.77
C TYR A 137 20.65 -19.54 4.48
N THR A 138 21.19 -19.53 3.26
CA THR A 138 22.40 -20.26 2.89
C THR A 138 23.52 -19.28 2.68
N TYR A 139 24.67 -19.53 3.30
CA TYR A 139 25.85 -18.68 3.25
C TYR A 139 26.93 -19.35 2.39
N TYR A 140 27.57 -18.57 1.52
CA TYR A 140 28.64 -19.00 0.61
C TYR A 140 29.94 -18.28 0.94
#